data_AF-A0A0D2JE76-F1
#
_entry.id   AF-A0A0D2JE76-F1
#
_cell.length_a   1.000
_cell.length_b   1.000
_cell.length_c   1.000
_cell.angle_alpha   90.00
_cell.angle_beta   90.00
_cell.angle_gamma   90.00
#
_symmetry.space_group_name_H-M   'P 1'
#
loop_
_entity.id
_entity.type
_entity.pdbx_description
1 polymer ?
#
loop_
_entity_poly.entity_id
_entity_poly.type
_entity_poly.pdbx_seq_one_letter_code
_entity_poly.pdbx_strand_id
1 'polypeptide(L)'
;MNKKAHTRAARVRHGLKGRSGLPRLSVFRSLSNIYVQIIDDSQHHTLVACSSNDIEVKGDKKTVAFQVGKELARRAQEKGITAVVFDRGRFMYHGRVKAVAEGAREGGLKI
;
A
#
# COMPACT_ATOMS: atom_id res chain seq x y z
N MET A 1 3.70 -6.40 22.13
CA MET A 1 3.98 -6.10 20.70
C MET A 1 4.65 -7.29 20.03
N ASN A 2 4.25 -7.64 18.80
CA ASN A 2 4.80 -8.79 18.08
C ASN A 2 6.18 -8.44 17.46
N LYS A 3 7.26 -8.57 18.26
CA LYS A 3 8.63 -8.13 17.94
C LYS A 3 9.12 -8.61 16.56
N LYS A 4 8.94 -9.90 16.25
CA LYS A 4 9.35 -10.51 14.95
C LYS A 4 8.72 -9.82 13.74
N ALA A 5 7.47 -9.39 13.89
CA ALA A 5 6.73 -8.76 12.82
C ALA A 5 7.28 -7.35 12.49
N HIS A 6 7.68 -6.60 13.51
CA HIS A 6 8.34 -5.30 13.34
C HIS A 6 9.73 -5.45 12.72
N THR A 7 10.53 -6.44 13.15
CA THR A 7 11.86 -6.71 12.59
C THR A 7 11.79 -7.02 11.09
N ARG A 8 10.81 -7.83 10.64
CA ARG A 8 10.61 -8.11 9.21
C ARG A 8 10.28 -6.85 8.42
N ALA A 9 9.35 -6.04 8.91
CA ALA A 9 8.98 -4.79 8.26
C ALA A 9 10.17 -3.81 8.19
N ALA A 10 10.95 -3.70 9.27
CA ALA A 10 12.14 -2.86 9.31
C ALA A 10 13.19 -3.29 8.27
N ARG A 11 13.43 -4.61 8.13
CA ARG A 11 14.34 -5.16 7.11
C ARG A 11 13.88 -4.82 5.69
N VAL A 12 12.59 -5.01 5.39
CA VAL A 12 12.04 -4.66 4.06
C VAL A 12 12.22 -3.17 3.81
N ARG A 13 11.82 -2.31 4.75
CA ARG A 13 11.93 -0.86 4.63
C ARG A 13 13.37 -0.37 4.50
N HIS A 14 14.32 -1.02 5.16
CA HIS A 14 15.74 -0.69 5.02
C HIS A 14 16.21 -0.85 3.56
N GLY A 15 15.75 -1.88 2.85
CA GLY A 15 16.04 -2.05 1.42
C GLY A 15 15.34 -1.03 0.52
N LEU A 16 14.20 -0.47 0.95
CA LEU A 16 13.42 0.52 0.19
C LEU A 16 13.97 1.95 0.34
N LYS A 17 14.62 2.27 1.46
CA LYS A 17 15.21 3.60 1.74
C LYS A 17 16.21 4.07 0.67
N GLY A 18 16.80 3.16 -0.10
CA GLY A 18 17.75 3.48 -1.17
C GLY A 18 17.14 4.03 -2.46
N ARG A 19 15.80 4.00 -2.64
CA ARG A 19 15.12 4.60 -3.79
C ARG A 19 14.75 6.05 -3.46
N SER A 20 15.75 6.93 -3.56
CA SER A 20 15.67 8.34 -3.22
C SER A 20 14.56 9.07 -4.00
N GLY A 21 13.58 9.63 -3.28
CA GLY A 21 12.64 10.63 -3.81
C GLY A 21 11.24 10.13 -4.16
N LEU A 22 10.97 8.82 -4.08
CA LEU A 22 9.64 8.30 -4.31
C LEU A 22 8.92 8.02 -2.98
N PRO A 23 7.65 8.45 -2.82
CA PRO A 23 6.89 8.14 -1.63
C PRO A 23 6.59 6.64 -1.56
N ARG A 24 6.41 6.13 -0.35
CA ARG A 24 6.25 4.70 -0.05
C ARG A 24 4.78 4.33 0.08
N LEU A 25 4.34 3.33 -0.68
CA LEU A 25 3.01 2.73 -0.53
C LEU A 25 3.08 1.59 0.50
N SER A 26 2.61 1.86 1.72
CA SER A 26 2.58 0.90 2.81
C SER A 26 1.25 0.14 2.85
N VAL A 27 1.33 -1.20 2.93
CA VAL A 27 0.14 -2.06 3.06
C VAL A 27 0.02 -2.62 4.48
N PHE A 28 -1.15 -2.47 5.09
CA PHE A 28 -1.52 -3.13 6.33
C PHE A 28 -2.76 -4.01 6.14
N ARG A 29 -2.62 -5.29 6.48
CA ARG A 29 -3.68 -6.29 6.36
C ARG A 29 -4.07 -6.79 7.74
N SER A 30 -5.34 -6.62 8.11
CA SER A 30 -5.95 -7.28 9.27
C SER A 30 -6.72 -8.53 8.84
N LEU A 31 -7.35 -9.21 9.80
CA LEU A 31 -8.22 -10.37 9.53
C LEU A 31 -9.34 -10.01 8.57
N SER A 32 -10.03 -8.89 8.81
CA SER A 32 -11.18 -8.44 8.03
C SER A 32 -10.77 -7.43 6.96
N ASN A 33 -10.04 -6.40 7.37
CA ASN A 33 -9.85 -5.19 6.58
C ASN A 33 -8.45 -5.07 5.98
N ILE A 34 -8.31 -4.19 5.01
CA ILE A 34 -7.03 -3.81 4.43
C ILE A 34 -6.94 -2.30 4.36
N TYR A 35 -5.76 -1.79 4.68
CA TYR A 35 -5.44 -0.37 4.77
C TYR A 35 -4.20 -0.13 3.94
N VAL A 36 -4.22 0.93 3.15
CA VAL A 36 -3.13 1.31 2.27
C VAL A 36 -2.90 2.81 2.39
N GLN A 37 -1.64 3.21 2.37
CA GLN A 37 -1.24 4.60 2.52
C GLN A 37 0.01 4.89 1.71
N ILE A 38 0.05 6.06 1.08
CA ILE A 38 1.22 6.61 0.41
C ILE A 38 1.82 7.65 1.36
N ILE A 39 3.07 7.42 1.74
CA ILE A 39 3.77 8.22 2.76
C ILE A 39 5.03 8.82 2.13
N ASP A 40 5.23 10.11 2.35
CA ASP A 40 6.52 10.74 2.17
C ASP A 40 7.36 10.50 3.43
N ASP A 41 8.39 9.65 3.32
CA ASP A 41 9.28 9.33 4.43
C ASP A 41 10.28 10.47 4.74
N SER A 42 10.46 11.47 3.85
CA SER A 42 11.28 12.66 4.08
C SER A 42 10.55 13.71 4.91
N GLN A 43 9.26 13.91 4.63
CA GLN A 43 8.40 14.83 5.37
C GLN A 43 7.64 14.16 6.52
N HIS A 44 7.74 12.84 6.64
CA HIS A 44 6.97 12.01 7.58
C HIS A 44 5.44 12.26 7.49
N HIS A 45 4.96 12.54 6.29
CA HIS A 45 3.57 12.92 6.04
C HIS A 45 2.87 11.91 5.13
N THR A 46 1.62 11.57 5.45
CA THR A 46 0.79 10.69 4.62
C THR A 46 0.11 11.52 3.53
N LEU A 47 0.48 11.28 2.28
CA LEU A 47 -0.07 11.99 1.13
C LEU A 47 -1.48 11.50 0.79
N VAL A 48 -1.69 10.18 0.80
CA VAL A 48 -2.98 9.56 0.46
C VAL A 48 -3.20 8.35 1.33
N ALA A 49 -4.42 8.14 1.80
CA ALA A 49 -4.85 6.93 2.48
C ALA A 49 -6.13 6.39 1.86
N CYS A 50 -6.26 5.06 1.90
CA CYS A 50 -7.49 4.36 1.53
C CYS A 50 -7.60 3.09 2.35
N SER A 51 -8.82 2.71 2.70
CA SER A 51 -9.11 1.46 3.39
C SER A 51 -10.30 0.74 2.80
N SER A 52 -10.47 -0.52 3.15
CA SER A 52 -11.68 -1.28 2.80
C SER A 52 -12.95 -0.75 3.46
N ASN A 53 -12.84 0.12 4.47
CA ASN A 53 -14.01 0.76 5.08
C ASN A 53 -14.48 1.97 4.28
N ASP A 54 -13.60 2.58 3.49
CA ASP A 54 -13.91 3.75 2.66
C ASP A 54 -14.55 3.36 1.32
N ILE A 55 -14.69 2.05 1.05
CA ILE A 55 -15.19 1.54 -0.21
C ILE A 55 -16.28 0.51 0.06
N GLU A 56 -17.49 0.78 -0.43
CA GLU A 56 -18.60 -0.18 -0.40
C GLU A 56 -18.46 -1.21 -1.52
N VAL A 57 -17.46 -2.11 -1.40
CA VAL A 57 -17.31 -3.26 -2.30
C VAL A 57 -17.68 -4.53 -1.56
N LYS A 58 -18.73 -5.20 -2.03
CA LYS A 58 -19.10 -6.54 -1.57
C LYS A 58 -18.33 -7.60 -2.36
N GLY A 59 -17.68 -8.53 -1.66
CA GLY A 59 -16.99 -9.65 -2.29
C GLY A 59 -15.87 -10.22 -1.44
N ASP A 60 -15.05 -11.08 -2.05
CA ASP A 60 -13.91 -11.70 -1.40
C ASP A 60 -12.86 -10.69 -0.94
N LYS A 61 -12.13 -11.05 0.12
CA LYS A 61 -11.06 -10.20 0.67
C LYS A 61 -9.96 -9.86 -0.35
N LYS A 62 -9.82 -10.65 -1.42
CA LYS A 62 -8.89 -10.40 -2.53
C LYS A 62 -9.45 -9.37 -3.52
N THR A 63 -10.73 -9.43 -3.86
CA THR A 63 -11.37 -8.47 -4.77
C THR A 63 -11.48 -7.09 -4.11
N VAL A 64 -11.84 -7.04 -2.82
CA VAL A 64 -11.82 -5.79 -2.03
C VAL A 64 -10.41 -5.19 -2.02
N ALA A 65 -9.37 -5.99 -1.82
CA ALA A 65 -7.98 -5.52 -1.82
C ALA A 65 -7.55 -4.94 -3.18
N PHE A 66 -8.01 -5.54 -4.28
CA PHE A 66 -7.78 -5.04 -5.63
C PHE A 66 -8.43 -3.67 -5.83
N GLN A 67 -9.71 -3.52 -5.47
CA GLN A 67 -10.43 -2.26 -5.60
C GLN A 67 -9.84 -1.15 -4.72
N VAL A 68 -9.40 -1.48 -3.50
CA VAL A 68 -8.66 -0.56 -2.63
C VAL A 68 -7.37 -0.05 -3.29
N GLY A 69 -6.64 -0.92 -4.00
CA GLY A 69 -5.46 -0.52 -4.76
C GLY A 69 -5.79 0.45 -5.90
N LYS A 70 -6.88 0.17 -6.62
CA LYS A 70 -7.34 0.99 -7.76
C LYS A 70 -7.81 2.38 -7.31
N GLU A 71 -8.61 2.45 -6.24
CA GLU A 71 -9.09 3.73 -5.70
C GLU A 71 -7.95 4.55 -5.11
N LEU A 72 -6.98 3.91 -4.45
CA LEU A 72 -5.78 4.61 -3.98
C LEU A 72 -5.01 5.25 -5.15
N ALA A 73 -4.85 4.54 -6.26
CA ALA A 73 -4.17 5.05 -7.43
C ALA A 73 -4.92 6.25 -8.06
N ARG A 74 -6.26 6.21 -8.11
CA ARG A 74 -7.10 7.34 -8.54
C ARG A 74 -6.83 8.58 -7.68
N ARG A 75 -6.90 8.44 -6.35
CA ARG A 75 -6.62 9.53 -5.41
C ARG A 75 -5.16 10.02 -5.48
N ALA A 76 -4.22 9.14 -5.78
CA ALA A 76 -2.82 9.48 -5.95
C ALA A 76 -2.60 10.34 -7.21
N GLN A 77 -3.26 10.00 -8.31
CA GLN A 77 -3.22 10.78 -9.56
C GLN A 77 -3.86 12.16 -9.40
N GLU A 78 -4.96 12.27 -8.66
CA GLU A 78 -5.57 13.57 -8.33
C GLU A 78 -4.58 14.49 -7.59
N LYS A 79 -3.63 13.92 -6.84
CA LYS A 79 -2.54 14.65 -6.17
C LYS A 79 -1.25 14.74 -6.98
N GLY A 80 -1.25 14.32 -8.24
CA GLY A 80 -0.08 14.35 -9.13
C GLY A 80 1.00 13.29 -8.82
N ILE A 81 0.68 12.26 -8.04
CA ILE A 81 1.64 11.20 -7.69
C ILE A 81 1.60 10.09 -8.74
N THR A 82 2.66 9.95 -9.52
CA THR A 82 2.72 8.99 -10.64
C THR A 82 3.50 7.71 -10.31
N ALA A 83 4.47 7.79 -9.41
CA ALA A 83 5.37 6.69 -9.07
C ALA A 83 5.53 6.59 -7.56
N VAL A 84 5.50 5.37 -7.04
CA VAL A 84 5.65 5.08 -5.61
C VAL A 84 6.44 3.79 -5.42
N VAL A 85 7.03 3.62 -4.24
CA VAL A 85 7.74 2.39 -3.89
C VAL A 85 6.83 1.48 -3.07
N PHE A 86 6.61 0.25 -3.54
CA PHE A 86 5.72 -0.70 -2.87
C PHE A 86 6.35 -1.31 -1.60
N ASP A 87 5.77 -1.02 -0.44
CA ASP A 87 6.12 -1.59 0.86
C ASP A 87 5.09 -2.64 1.31
N ARG A 88 5.45 -3.91 1.09
CA ARG A 88 4.71 -5.08 1.60
C ARG A 88 4.74 -5.22 3.13
N GLY A 89 5.57 -4.42 3.82
CA GLY A 89 5.76 -4.45 5.26
C GLY A 89 6.21 -5.82 5.75
N ARG A 90 5.46 -6.37 6.71
CA ARG A 90 5.73 -7.68 7.33
C ARG A 90 5.11 -8.86 6.59
N PHE A 91 4.37 -8.61 5.51
CA PHE A 91 3.60 -9.63 4.80
C PHE A 91 4.37 -10.17 3.59
N MET A 92 4.00 -11.38 3.17
CA MET A 92 4.47 -11.93 1.90
C MET A 92 3.74 -11.25 0.74
N TYR A 93 4.43 -11.12 -0.40
CA TYR A 93 3.81 -10.64 -1.63
C TYR A 93 2.95 -11.76 -2.22
N HIS A 94 1.75 -11.91 -1.67
CA HIS A 94 0.83 -12.99 -2.02
C HIS A 94 -0.62 -12.59 -1.72
N GLY A 95 -1.58 -13.26 -2.37
CA GLY A 95 -3.00 -13.09 -2.15
C GLY A 95 -3.43 -11.62 -2.13
N ARG A 96 -3.94 -11.15 -0.98
CA ARG A 96 -4.44 -9.78 -0.79
C ARG A 96 -3.39 -8.69 -1.01
N VAL A 97 -2.13 -8.91 -0.59
CA VAL A 97 -1.07 -7.90 -0.76
C VAL A 97 -0.67 -7.78 -2.23
N LYS A 98 -0.64 -8.91 -2.95
CA LYS A 98 -0.44 -8.92 -4.40
C LYS A 98 -1.59 -8.23 -5.12
N ALA A 99 -2.83 -8.48 -4.70
CA ALA A 99 -4.02 -7.87 -5.30
C ALA A 99 -4.03 -6.34 -5.17
N VAL A 100 -3.58 -5.77 -4.04
CA VAL A 100 -3.40 -4.31 -3.91
C VAL A 100 -2.42 -3.77 -4.95
N ALA A 101 -1.27 -4.45 -5.13
CA ALA A 101 -0.28 -4.03 -6.11
C ALA A 101 -0.80 -4.15 -7.54
N GLU A 102 -1.53 -5.21 -7.87
CA GLU A 102 -2.17 -5.36 -9.18
C GLU A 102 -3.21 -4.25 -9.42
N GLY A 103 -4.06 -3.95 -8.44
CA GLY A 103 -5.05 -2.87 -8.54
C GLY A 103 -4.43 -1.48 -8.66
N ALA A 104 -3.35 -1.21 -7.91
CA ALA A 104 -2.62 0.06 -8.02
C ALA A 104 -1.93 0.24 -9.38
N ARG A 105 -1.41 -0.85 -9.99
CA ARG A 105 -0.87 -0.81 -11.36
C ARG A 105 -1.95 -0.53 -12.39
N GLU A 106 -3.09 -1.20 -12.31
CA GLU A 106 -4.22 -0.96 -13.22
C GLU A 106 -4.76 0.46 -13.08
N GLY A 107 -4.80 0.98 -11.85
CA GLY A 107 -5.14 2.36 -11.58
C GLY A 107 -4.12 3.39 -12.08
N GLY A 108 -3.03 2.97 -12.75
CA GLY A 108 -2.05 3.83 -13.40
C GLY A 108 -0.91 4.33 -12.50
N LEU A 109 -0.75 3.74 -11.32
CA LEU A 109 0.38 4.04 -10.43
C LEU A 109 1.58 3.15 -10.78
N LYS A 110 2.77 3.75 -10.96
CA LYS A 110 4.00 2.99 -11.21
C LYS A 110 4.57 2.47 -9.88
N ILE A 111 4.61 1.14 -9.72
CA ILE A 111 5.09 0.39 -8.52
C ILE A 111 5.95 -0.82 -8.85
#